data_AF-C3V8Y0-F1
#
_entry.id   AF-C3V8Y0-F1
#
_cell.length_a   1.000
_cell.length_b   1.000
_cell.length_c   1.000
_cell.angle_alpha   90.00
_cell.angle_beta   90.00
_cell.angle_gamma   90.00
#
_symmetry.space_group_name_H-M   'P 1'
#
loop_
_entity.id
_entity.type
_entity.pdbx_description
1 polymer ?
#
loop_
_entity_poly.entity_id
_entity_poly.type
_entity_poly.pdbx_seq_one_letter_code
_entity_poly.pdbx_strand_id
1 'polypeptide(L)'
;PQAEKEKLLAEFSTDVDHMHPESADLRALARQLYESYLKYFPLTKAKARAILSGKTSDNTPFVIHDMKSLLEGEQMINCRQMPMQEHRRSDMGIMHEVELRFFHSCQSRSAEAVSEVTEFAKSIPGFVNLDLNDQVTLLKYGVIEVLIIMMAPLMNKDGTLISYGQIFMTREFLKSLRKPFCEMMEPKFEFAV
;
A
#
# COMPACT_ATOMS: atom_id res chain seq x y z
N PRO A 1 24.37 6.62 -0.28
CA PRO A 1 22.94 6.44 0.13
C PRO A 1 22.71 6.40 1.65
N GLN A 2 23.32 5.47 2.40
CA GLN A 2 23.09 5.37 3.86
C GLN A 2 23.89 6.40 4.67
N ALA A 3 25.15 6.64 4.30
CA ALA A 3 25.99 7.68 4.91
C ALA A 3 25.41 9.10 4.71
N GLU A 4 24.76 9.35 3.57
CA GLU A 4 24.12 10.62 3.25
C GLU A 4 22.83 10.82 4.07
N LYS A 5 22.06 9.74 4.28
CA LYS A 5 20.90 9.74 5.18
C LYS A 5 21.31 9.97 6.63
N GLU A 6 22.40 9.35 7.10
CA GLU A 6 22.93 9.54 8.45
C GLU A 6 23.48 10.95 8.65
N LYS A 7 24.13 11.52 7.63
CA LYS A 7 24.58 12.92 7.63
C LYS A 7 23.41 13.89 7.73
N LEU A 8 22.34 13.69 6.95
CA LEU A 8 21.12 14.52 7.01
C LEU A 8 20.42 14.42 8.37
N LEU A 9 20.40 13.24 8.99
CA LEU A 9 19.86 13.05 10.34
C LEU A 9 20.72 13.75 11.42
N ALA A 10 22.05 13.74 11.26
CA ALA A 10 22.97 14.42 12.17
C ALA A 10 22.87 15.96 12.05
N GLU A 11 22.78 16.49 10.83
CA GLU A 11 22.60 17.92 10.56
C GLU A 11 21.28 18.44 11.15
N PHE A 12 20.20 17.64 11.14
CA PHE A 12 18.92 17.98 11.78
C PHE A 12 18.98 17.94 13.31
N SER A 13 19.89 17.14 13.88
CA SER A 13 20.01 16.94 15.32
C SER A 13 20.88 18.01 16.01
N THR A 14 21.73 18.72 15.28
CA THR A 14 22.56 19.84 15.79
C THR A 14 21.81 21.16 15.87
N ASP A 15 20.67 21.29 15.16
CA ASP A 15 19.88 22.53 15.12
C ASP A 15 18.94 22.68 16.34
N VAL A 16 18.95 21.72 17.26
CA VAL A 16 18.04 21.65 18.42
C VAL A 16 18.33 22.73 19.46
N ASP A 17 19.55 23.28 19.48
CA ASP A 17 19.99 24.20 20.54
C ASP A 17 19.61 25.68 20.31
N HIS A 18 19.03 26.05 19.17
CA HIS A 18 18.47 27.39 18.91
C HIS A 18 17.06 27.29 18.28
N MET A 19 16.05 27.00 19.09
CA MET A 19 14.67 26.82 18.60
C MET A 19 13.99 28.15 18.28
N HIS A 20 13.96 28.51 16.99
CA HIS A 20 13.07 29.54 16.46
C HIS A 20 11.59 29.08 16.60
N PRO A 21 10.63 29.94 17.00
CA PRO A 21 9.23 29.56 17.20
C PRO A 21 8.59 28.80 16.02
N GLU A 22 8.90 29.22 14.79
CA GLU A 22 8.42 28.56 13.55
C GLU A 22 8.89 27.10 13.43
N SER A 23 10.07 26.76 13.95
CA SER A 23 10.59 25.39 13.94
C SER A 23 9.83 24.47 14.90
N ALA A 24 9.30 25.02 15.99
CA ALA A 24 8.50 24.27 16.95
C ALA A 24 7.12 23.95 16.38
N ASP A 25 6.48 24.91 15.69
CA ASP A 25 5.19 24.72 15.03
C ASP A 25 5.25 23.67 13.92
N LEU A 26 6.29 23.71 13.08
CA LEU A 26 6.50 22.70 12.03
C LEU A 26 6.73 21.29 12.60
N ARG A 27 7.41 21.19 13.74
CA ARG A 27 7.63 19.90 14.42
C ARG A 27 6.33 19.35 15.01
N ALA A 28 5.49 20.22 15.59
CA ALA A 28 4.16 19.85 16.07
C ALA A 28 3.27 19.34 14.93
N LEU A 29 3.26 20.05 13.79
CA LEU A 29 2.55 19.63 12.59
C LEU A 29 3.05 18.27 12.08
N ALA A 30 4.36 18.09 11.94
CA ALA A 30 4.95 16.83 11.49
C ALA A 30 4.57 15.65 12.40
N ARG A 31 4.57 15.88 13.72
CA ARG A 31 4.14 14.87 14.70
C ARG A 31 2.66 14.52 14.54
N GLN A 32 1.77 15.51 14.42
CA GLN A 32 0.35 15.27 14.20
C GLN A 32 0.11 14.46 12.92
N LEU A 33 0.76 14.84 11.81
CA LEU A 33 0.65 14.11 10.54
C LEU A 33 1.13 12.66 10.67
N TYR A 34 2.23 12.44 11.40
CA TYR A 34 2.74 11.10 11.65
C TYR A 34 1.78 10.24 12.49
N GLU A 35 1.21 10.79 13.56
CA GLU A 35 0.23 10.10 14.40
C GLU A 35 -1.04 9.75 13.60
N SER A 36 -1.54 10.68 12.77
CA SER A 36 -2.63 10.41 11.83
C SER A 36 -2.28 9.34 10.80
N TYR A 37 -1.07 9.37 10.24
CA TYR A 37 -0.60 8.35 9.30
C TYR A 37 -0.63 6.95 9.94
N LEU A 38 -0.13 6.82 11.17
CA LEU A 38 -0.13 5.54 11.89
C LEU A 38 -1.55 5.04 12.21
N LYS A 39 -2.50 5.95 12.42
CA LYS A 39 -3.91 5.63 12.69
C LYS A 39 -4.62 5.05 11.47
N TYR A 40 -4.42 5.66 10.30
CA TYR A 40 -5.17 5.30 9.10
C TYR A 40 -4.47 4.27 8.20
N PHE A 41 -3.15 4.12 8.31
CA PHE A 41 -2.37 3.20 7.48
C PHE A 41 -1.62 2.17 8.35
N PRO A 42 -2.26 1.04 8.71
CA PRO A 42 -1.74 0.11 9.71
C PRO A 42 -0.47 -0.64 9.26
N LEU A 43 -0.32 -0.89 7.95
CA LEU A 43 0.89 -1.47 7.36
C LEU A 43 1.86 -0.36 6.95
N THR A 44 2.71 0.06 7.90
CA THR A 44 3.69 1.12 7.66
C THR A 44 4.89 0.60 6.86
N LYS A 45 5.65 1.52 6.26
CA LYS A 45 6.94 1.22 5.59
C LYS A 45 7.90 0.45 6.50
N ALA A 46 7.95 0.75 7.79
CA ALA A 46 8.82 0.04 8.73
C ALA A 46 8.38 -1.43 8.91
N LYS A 47 7.07 -1.67 9.06
CA LYS A 47 6.52 -3.03 9.17
C LYS A 47 6.71 -3.82 7.88
N ALA A 48 6.40 -3.22 6.72
CA ALA A 48 6.58 -3.85 5.42
C ALA A 48 8.03 -4.28 5.18
N ARG A 49 9.01 -3.41 5.50
CA ARG A 49 10.43 -3.74 5.39
C ARG A 49 10.87 -4.84 6.34
N ALA A 50 10.34 -4.89 7.55
CA ALA A 50 10.63 -5.97 8.49
C ALA A 50 10.19 -7.33 7.92
N ILE A 51 8.99 -7.39 7.33
CA ILE A 51 8.46 -8.58 6.66
C ILE A 51 9.32 -8.96 5.45
N LEU A 52 9.55 -8.01 4.53
CA LEU A 52 10.31 -8.26 3.29
C LEU A 52 11.78 -8.63 3.52
N SER A 53 12.36 -8.27 4.67
CA SER A 53 13.74 -8.64 5.03
C SER A 53 13.83 -9.93 5.85
N GLY A 54 12.71 -10.61 6.09
CA GLY A 54 12.67 -11.84 6.88
C GLY A 54 13.01 -11.65 8.36
N LYS A 55 12.95 -10.41 8.87
CA LYS A 55 13.28 -10.08 10.27
C LYS A 55 12.12 -10.33 11.24
N THR A 56 10.95 -10.74 10.74
CA THR A 56 9.77 -11.08 11.53
C THR A 56 9.71 -12.60 11.72
N SER A 57 9.99 -13.10 12.94
CA SER A 57 9.98 -14.54 13.25
C SER A 57 8.60 -15.18 13.19
N ASP A 58 7.55 -14.41 13.47
CA ASP A 58 6.21 -14.95 13.74
C ASP A 58 5.20 -14.70 12.61
N ASN A 59 5.62 -14.06 11.50
CA ASN A 59 4.68 -13.54 10.50
C ASN A 59 5.22 -13.62 9.06
N THR A 60 5.68 -14.80 8.66
CA THR A 60 6.06 -15.08 7.26
C THR A 60 4.82 -14.99 6.38
N PRO A 61 4.83 -14.18 5.31
CA PRO A 61 3.68 -14.03 4.43
C PRO A 61 3.44 -15.30 3.61
N PHE A 62 2.18 -15.62 3.35
CA PHE A 62 1.80 -16.65 2.37
C PHE A 62 2.23 -16.21 0.97
N VAL A 63 2.91 -17.07 0.23
CA VAL A 63 3.48 -16.71 -1.08
C VAL A 63 2.56 -17.14 -2.21
N ILE A 64 2.15 -16.18 -3.05
CA ILE A 64 1.43 -16.46 -4.30
C ILE A 64 2.39 -16.31 -5.48
N HIS A 65 2.60 -17.42 -6.19
CA HIS A 65 3.53 -17.50 -7.32
C HIS A 65 2.98 -18.26 -8.53
N ASP A 66 1.76 -18.79 -8.44
CA ASP A 66 1.05 -19.45 -9.52
C ASP A 66 -0.48 -19.42 -9.27
N MET A 67 -1.26 -19.96 -10.21
CA MET A 67 -2.72 -19.99 -10.10
C MET A 67 -3.24 -20.89 -8.97
N LYS A 68 -2.47 -21.92 -8.59
CA LYS A 68 -2.83 -22.83 -7.51
C LYS A 68 -2.71 -22.12 -6.16
N SER A 69 -1.58 -21.48 -5.89
CA SER A 69 -1.36 -20.66 -4.70
C SER A 69 -2.30 -19.45 -4.66
N LEU A 70 -2.67 -18.86 -5.81
CA LEU A 70 -3.70 -17.80 -5.85
C LEU A 70 -5.07 -18.31 -5.37
N LEU A 71 -5.49 -19.50 -5.81
CA LEU A 71 -6.73 -20.12 -5.37
C LEU A 71 -6.69 -20.45 -3.87
N GLU A 72 -5.58 -20.99 -3.37
CA GLU A 72 -5.39 -21.29 -1.94
C GLU A 72 -5.43 -20.02 -1.08
N GLY A 73 -4.87 -18.91 -1.57
CA GLY A 73 -4.81 -17.62 -0.89
C GLY A 73 -6.09 -16.76 -1.00
N GLU A 74 -7.11 -17.20 -1.76
CA GLU A 74 -8.29 -16.38 -2.08
C GLU A 74 -9.03 -15.88 -0.83
N GLN A 75 -9.13 -16.72 0.20
CA GLN A 75 -9.79 -16.35 1.48
C GLN A 75 -9.03 -15.25 2.24
N MET A 76 -7.69 -15.25 2.15
CA MET A 76 -6.82 -14.25 2.78
C MET A 76 -6.85 -12.90 2.02
N ILE A 77 -7.18 -12.93 0.72
CA ILE A 77 -7.40 -11.72 -0.09
C ILE A 77 -8.79 -11.12 0.21
N ASN A 78 -9.79 -11.98 0.43
CA ASN A 78 -11.22 -11.62 0.51
C ASN A 78 -11.78 -11.44 1.93
N CYS A 79 -10.96 -11.15 2.94
CA CYS A 79 -11.38 -11.06 4.35
C CYS A 79 -12.53 -10.06 4.66
N ARG A 80 -13.13 -9.37 3.67
CA ARG A 80 -14.27 -8.47 3.88
C ARG A 80 -15.53 -8.59 3.01
N GLN A 81 -15.65 -9.42 1.96
CA GLN A 81 -16.93 -9.84 1.33
C GLN A 81 -16.74 -10.47 -0.05
N MET A 82 -17.34 -11.64 -0.31
CA MET A 82 -18.18 -11.96 -1.50
C MET A 82 -18.84 -13.34 -1.28
N PRO A 83 -20.12 -13.55 -1.66
CA PRO A 83 -20.72 -14.89 -1.70
C PRO A 83 -20.16 -15.71 -2.86
N MET A 84 -19.74 -16.94 -2.55
CA MET A 84 -19.18 -17.90 -3.50
C MET A 84 -20.28 -18.42 -4.42
N GLN A 85 -20.17 -18.21 -5.74
CA GLN A 85 -21.12 -18.76 -6.70
C GLN A 85 -20.54 -20.05 -7.29
N GLU A 86 -21.06 -21.21 -6.86
CA GLU A 86 -20.62 -22.52 -7.37
C GLU A 86 -21.13 -22.74 -8.79
N HIS A 87 -20.25 -22.69 -9.80
CA HIS A 87 -20.51 -23.23 -11.12
C HIS A 87 -19.44 -24.27 -11.49
N ARG A 88 -19.86 -25.54 -11.61
CA ARG A 88 -19.02 -26.64 -12.11
C ARG A 88 -18.57 -26.37 -13.54
N ARG A 89 -17.29 -26.09 -13.78
CA ARG A 89 -16.74 -25.80 -15.13
C ARG A 89 -15.30 -26.29 -15.30
N SER A 90 -14.86 -26.38 -16.54
CA SER A 90 -13.53 -26.86 -16.96
C SER A 90 -12.38 -26.07 -16.33
N ASP A 91 -11.21 -26.70 -16.15
CA ASP A 91 -10.03 -26.11 -15.50
C ASP A 91 -9.64 -24.74 -16.06
N MET A 92 -9.69 -24.55 -17.39
CA MET A 92 -9.36 -23.27 -18.03
C MET A 92 -10.39 -22.16 -17.72
N GLY A 93 -11.67 -22.53 -17.58
CA GLY A 93 -12.72 -21.61 -17.15
C GLY A 93 -12.58 -21.20 -15.68
N ILE A 94 -12.19 -22.15 -14.82
CA ILE A 94 -11.92 -21.88 -13.40
C ILE A 94 -10.74 -20.90 -13.26
N MET A 95 -9.65 -21.10 -13.99
CA MET A 95 -8.47 -20.22 -13.94
C MET A 95 -8.83 -18.77 -14.30
N HIS A 96 -9.58 -18.57 -15.40
CA HIS A 96 -9.99 -17.23 -15.81
C HIS A 96 -10.85 -16.52 -14.76
N GLU A 97 -11.70 -17.28 -14.08
CA GLU A 97 -12.57 -16.77 -13.02
C GLU A 97 -11.76 -16.37 -11.78
N VAL A 98 -10.77 -17.17 -11.38
CA VAL A 98 -9.89 -16.87 -10.25
C VAL A 98 -9.12 -15.57 -10.47
N GLU A 99 -8.53 -15.36 -11.66
CA GLU A 99 -7.88 -14.09 -11.99
C GLU A 99 -8.86 -12.91 -11.89
N LEU A 100 -10.04 -13.05 -12.49
CA LEU A 100 -11.06 -11.99 -12.48
C LEU A 100 -11.50 -11.64 -11.05
N ARG A 101 -11.70 -12.65 -10.19
CA ARG A 101 -12.04 -12.43 -8.78
C ARG A 101 -10.90 -11.72 -8.05
N PHE A 102 -9.65 -12.10 -8.29
CA PHE A 102 -8.50 -11.38 -7.74
C PHE A 102 -8.47 -9.90 -8.14
N PHE A 103 -8.73 -9.57 -9.40
CA PHE A 103 -8.79 -8.17 -9.85
C PHE A 103 -9.94 -7.39 -9.23
N HIS A 104 -11.10 -8.02 -9.11
CA HIS A 104 -12.23 -7.43 -8.40
C HIS A 104 -11.89 -7.14 -6.93
N SER A 105 -11.17 -8.04 -6.26
CA SER A 105 -10.69 -7.81 -4.89
C SER A 105 -9.71 -6.64 -4.80
N CYS A 106 -8.78 -6.53 -5.76
CA CYS A 106 -7.88 -5.37 -5.85
C CYS A 106 -8.63 -4.05 -6.04
N GLN A 107 -9.68 -4.04 -6.88
CA GLN A 107 -10.54 -2.87 -7.09
C GLN A 107 -11.27 -2.50 -5.81
N SER A 108 -11.91 -3.47 -5.14
CA SER A 108 -12.63 -3.27 -3.88
C SER A 108 -11.71 -2.68 -2.80
N ARG A 109 -10.51 -3.27 -2.65
CA ARG A 109 -9.48 -2.77 -1.73
C ARG A 109 -9.01 -1.35 -2.08
N SER A 110 -8.93 -1.01 -3.36
CA SER A 110 -8.59 0.35 -3.78
C SER A 110 -9.67 1.35 -3.38
N ALA A 111 -10.95 0.99 -3.47
CA ALA A 111 -12.06 1.83 -3.01
C ALA A 111 -12.03 2.04 -1.49
N GLU A 112 -11.72 1.00 -0.72
CA GLU A 112 -11.50 1.14 0.73
C GLU A 112 -10.30 2.06 1.03
N ALA A 113 -9.20 1.92 0.29
CA ALA A 113 -8.02 2.76 0.49
C ALA A 113 -8.28 4.25 0.17
N VAL A 114 -9.18 4.57 -0.78
CA VAL A 114 -9.63 5.95 -1.03
C VAL A 114 -10.28 6.53 0.23
N SER A 115 -11.05 5.73 0.97
CA SER A 115 -11.68 6.17 2.22
C SER A 115 -10.63 6.44 3.30
N GLU A 116 -9.61 5.58 3.43
CA GLU A 116 -8.49 5.79 4.37
C GLU A 116 -7.68 7.06 4.04
N VAL A 117 -7.39 7.31 2.76
CA VAL A 117 -6.71 8.54 2.31
C VAL A 117 -7.58 9.77 2.58
N THR A 118 -8.89 9.67 2.38
CA THR A 118 -9.83 10.75 2.68
C THR A 118 -9.85 11.08 4.17
N GLU A 119 -9.89 10.07 5.03
CA GLU A 119 -9.86 10.27 6.48
C GLU A 119 -8.52 10.80 6.97
N PHE A 120 -7.40 10.37 6.37
CA PHE A 120 -6.10 10.97 6.61
C PHE A 120 -6.08 12.45 6.18
N ALA A 121 -6.61 12.80 5.00
CA ALA A 121 -6.65 14.17 4.51
C ALA A 121 -7.44 15.09 5.44
N LYS A 122 -8.60 14.64 5.95
CA LYS A 122 -9.39 15.39 6.94
C LYS A 122 -8.64 15.67 8.25
N SER A 123 -7.63 14.88 8.57
CA SER A 123 -6.79 15.10 9.77
C SER A 123 -5.68 16.14 9.58
N ILE A 124 -5.45 16.60 8.34
CA ILE A 124 -4.46 17.64 8.02
C ILE A 124 -5.03 19.00 8.43
N PRO A 125 -4.33 19.76 9.31
CA PRO A 125 -4.78 21.11 9.68
C PRO A 125 -5.08 21.99 8.48
N GLY A 126 -6.26 22.60 8.47
CA GLY A 126 -6.71 23.48 7.39
C GLY A 126 -7.43 22.79 6.24
N PHE A 127 -7.28 21.47 6.03
CA PHE A 127 -7.92 20.79 4.90
C PHE A 127 -9.45 20.87 4.95
N VAL A 128 -10.05 20.59 6.11
CA VAL A 128 -11.51 20.65 6.31
C VAL A 128 -12.07 22.08 6.27
N ASN A 129 -11.20 23.09 6.33
CA ASN A 129 -11.57 24.50 6.25
C ASN A 129 -11.61 25.02 4.79
N LEU A 130 -11.13 24.23 3.83
CA LEU A 130 -11.25 24.54 2.40
C LEU A 130 -12.70 24.37 1.93
N ASP A 131 -13.04 24.95 0.78
CA ASP A 131 -14.32 24.68 0.13
C ASP A 131 -14.49 23.17 -0.12
N LEU A 132 -15.73 22.68 0.00
CA LEU A 132 -16.00 21.26 -0.18
C LEU A 132 -15.63 20.78 -1.59
N ASN A 133 -15.80 21.61 -2.62
CA ASN A 133 -15.42 21.26 -3.98
C ASN A 133 -13.90 21.18 -4.14
N ASP A 134 -13.15 22.03 -3.44
CA ASP A 134 -11.69 21.97 -3.43
C ASP A 134 -11.20 20.71 -2.72
N GLN A 135 -11.79 20.34 -1.58
CA GLN A 135 -11.48 19.09 -0.89
C GLN A 135 -11.71 17.87 -1.80
N VAL A 136 -12.86 17.82 -2.49
CA VAL A 136 -13.19 16.77 -3.46
C VAL A 136 -12.22 16.76 -4.64
N THR A 137 -11.86 17.93 -5.16
CA THR A 137 -10.95 18.08 -6.30
C THR A 137 -9.54 17.61 -5.95
N LEU A 138 -9.01 18.03 -4.79
CA LEU A 138 -7.70 17.60 -4.30
C LEU A 138 -7.64 16.07 -4.14
N LEU A 139 -8.67 15.46 -3.55
CA LEU A 139 -8.73 14.00 -3.38
C LEU A 139 -8.87 13.27 -4.73
N LYS A 140 -9.73 13.77 -5.63
CA LYS A 140 -9.95 13.18 -6.95
C LYS A 140 -8.67 13.06 -7.76
N TYR A 141 -7.82 14.08 -7.73
CA TYR A 141 -6.56 14.09 -8.50
C TYR A 141 -5.39 13.50 -7.72
N GLY A 142 -5.35 13.61 -6.38
CA GLY A 142 -4.21 13.17 -5.58
C GLY A 142 -4.26 11.70 -5.13
N VAL A 143 -5.45 11.08 -5.02
CA VAL A 143 -5.55 9.79 -4.32
C VAL A 143 -4.75 8.67 -5.00
N ILE A 144 -4.74 8.60 -6.32
CA ILE A 144 -4.01 7.55 -7.04
C ILE A 144 -2.49 7.69 -6.85
N GLU A 145 -1.98 8.92 -6.84
CA GLU A 145 -0.57 9.19 -6.57
C GLU A 145 -0.20 8.74 -5.15
N VAL A 146 -1.03 9.07 -4.16
CA VAL A 146 -0.85 8.61 -2.78
C VAL A 146 -0.85 7.09 -2.70
N LEU A 147 -1.79 6.40 -3.37
CA LEU A 147 -1.84 4.94 -3.38
C LEU A 147 -0.57 4.31 -3.99
N ILE A 148 -0.04 4.86 -5.08
CA ILE A 148 1.20 4.38 -5.71
C ILE A 148 2.41 4.60 -4.77
N ILE A 149 2.51 5.78 -4.14
CA ILE A 149 3.57 6.09 -3.17
C ILE A 149 3.49 5.15 -1.96
N MET A 150 2.29 4.83 -1.48
CA MET A 150 2.09 3.90 -0.36
C MET A 150 2.35 2.44 -0.74
N MET A 151 2.19 2.09 -2.02
CA MET A 151 2.49 0.75 -2.53
C MET A 151 3.99 0.48 -2.63
N ALA A 152 4.79 1.50 -2.98
CA ALA A 152 6.23 1.33 -3.19
C ALA A 152 6.99 0.68 -1.99
N PRO A 153 6.75 1.07 -0.72
CA PRO A 153 7.33 0.40 0.44
C PRO A 153 6.96 -1.09 0.61
N LEU A 154 5.90 -1.55 -0.05
CA LEU A 154 5.42 -2.93 0.00
C LEU A 154 6.08 -3.81 -1.06
N MET A 155 6.85 -3.22 -1.96
CA MET A 155 7.48 -3.87 -3.09
C MET A 155 8.98 -4.08 -2.85
N ASN A 156 9.49 -5.18 -3.41
CA ASN A 156 10.90 -5.38 -3.69
C ASN A 156 11.05 -5.81 -5.16
N LYS A 157 12.28 -6.13 -5.58
CA LYS A 157 12.55 -6.59 -6.96
C LYS A 157 11.78 -7.87 -7.34
N ASP A 158 11.40 -8.69 -6.36
CA ASP A 158 10.85 -10.04 -6.55
C ASP A 158 9.32 -10.10 -6.40
N GLY A 159 8.67 -9.09 -5.82
CA GLY A 159 7.23 -9.10 -5.57
C GLY A 159 6.73 -8.02 -4.62
N THR A 160 5.45 -8.12 -4.26
CA THR A 160 4.74 -7.12 -3.43
C THR A 160 3.98 -7.78 -2.29
N LEU A 161 3.92 -7.10 -1.14
CA LEU A 161 3.00 -7.44 -0.07
C LEU A 161 1.58 -6.98 -0.39
N ILE A 162 0.59 -7.82 -0.09
CA ILE A 162 -0.85 -7.50 -0.11
C ILE A 162 -1.50 -7.99 1.20
N SER A 163 -2.82 -7.76 1.35
CA SER A 163 -3.60 -8.19 2.54
C SER A 163 -2.92 -7.81 3.87
N TYR A 164 -2.53 -6.54 4.00
CA TYR A 164 -1.86 -6.02 5.20
C TYR A 164 -0.57 -6.76 5.58
N GLY A 165 0.17 -7.29 4.59
CA GLY A 165 1.44 -7.96 4.79
C GLY A 165 1.32 -9.46 5.05
N GLN A 166 0.12 -10.02 4.96
CA GLN A 166 -0.12 -11.47 5.14
C GLN A 166 0.22 -12.28 3.90
N ILE A 167 0.28 -11.64 2.72
CA ILE A 167 0.55 -12.31 1.45
C ILE A 167 1.70 -11.59 0.76
N PHE A 168 2.61 -12.36 0.17
CA PHE A 168 3.63 -11.88 -0.77
C PHE A 168 3.33 -12.46 -2.14
N MET A 169 2.99 -11.60 -3.10
CA MET A 169 2.72 -11.98 -4.47
C MET A 169 3.94 -11.70 -5.34
N THR A 170 4.43 -12.72 -6.04
CA THR A 170 5.66 -12.59 -6.85
C THR A 170 5.42 -11.73 -8.09
N ARG A 171 6.43 -10.94 -8.47
CA ARG A 171 6.41 -10.09 -9.67
C ARG A 171 6.31 -10.94 -10.94
N GLU A 172 7.02 -12.06 -10.99
CA GLU A 172 6.96 -12.98 -12.13
C GLU A 172 5.56 -13.58 -12.31
N PHE A 173 4.88 -13.95 -11.23
CA PHE A 173 3.49 -14.40 -11.33
C PHE A 173 2.57 -13.29 -11.85
N LEU A 174 2.68 -12.06 -11.32
CA LEU A 174 1.91 -10.92 -11.82
C LEU A 174 2.12 -10.68 -13.32
N LYS A 175 3.34 -10.85 -13.82
CA LYS A 175 3.67 -10.75 -15.26
C LYS A 175 3.11 -11.90 -16.10
N SER A 176 2.87 -13.06 -15.48
CA SER A 176 2.30 -14.25 -16.15
C SER A 176 0.79 -14.19 -16.36
N LEU A 177 0.09 -13.27 -15.66
CA LEU A 177 -1.36 -13.10 -15.79
C LEU A 177 -1.75 -12.67 -17.21
N ARG A 178 -2.97 -12.96 -17.63
CA ARG A 178 -3.42 -12.57 -18.96
C ARG A 178 -3.49 -11.05 -19.16
N LYS A 179 -3.44 -10.60 -20.42
CA LYS A 179 -3.73 -9.20 -20.76
C LYS A 179 -5.17 -8.79 -20.37
N PRO A 180 -5.39 -7.53 -19.96
CA PRO A 180 -4.40 -6.45 -19.82
C PRO A 180 -3.62 -6.47 -18.49
N PHE A 181 -3.81 -7.49 -17.66
CA PHE A 181 -3.42 -7.42 -16.26
C PHE A 181 -1.92 -7.56 -15.99
N CYS A 182 -1.21 -8.35 -16.79
CA CYS A 182 0.25 -8.47 -16.70
C CYS A 182 0.98 -7.12 -16.86
N GLU A 183 0.37 -6.16 -17.55
CA GLU A 183 0.96 -4.85 -17.82
C GLU A 183 0.61 -3.82 -16.73
N MET A 184 -0.33 -4.14 -15.84
CA MET A 184 -0.85 -3.17 -14.89
C MET A 184 0.13 -2.89 -13.74
N MET A 185 0.84 -3.91 -13.25
CA MET A 185 1.69 -3.80 -12.05
C MET A 185 3.14 -3.45 -12.36
N GLU A 186 3.64 -3.78 -13.56
CA GLU A 186 5.05 -3.61 -13.91
C GLU A 186 5.55 -2.16 -13.77
N PRO A 187 4.82 -1.12 -14.23
CA PRO A 187 5.25 0.26 -14.03
C PRO A 187 5.34 0.68 -12.54
N LYS A 188 4.61 0.01 -11.65
CA LYS A 188 4.63 0.32 -10.20
C LYS A 188 5.86 -0.30 -9.56
N PHE A 189 6.27 -1.49 -10.02
CA PHE A 189 7.56 -2.06 -9.63
C PHE A 189 8.73 -1.21 -10.12
N GLU A 190 8.70 -0.72 -11.36
CA GLU A 190 9.73 0.19 -11.90
C GLU A 190 9.82 1.51 -11.13
N PHE A 191 8.68 2.02 -10.66
CA PHE A 191 8.66 3.22 -9.80
C PHE A 191 9.22 2.95 -8.39
N ALA A 192 8.96 1.75 -7.83
CA ALA A 192 9.24 1.45 -6.44
C ALA A 192 10.68 0.98 -6.15
N VAL A 193 11.35 0.37 -7.14
CA VAL A 193 12.65 -0.30 -7.02
C VAL A 193 13.74 0.49 -7.72
#